data_AF-A0A9E3VJ38-F1
#
_entry.id   AF-A0A9E3VJ38-F1
#
_cell.length_a   1.000
_cell.length_b   1.000
_cell.length_c   1.000
_cell.angle_alpha   90.00
_cell.angle_beta   90.00
_cell.angle_gamma   90.00
#
_symmetry.space_group_name_H-M   'P 1'
#
loop_
_entity.id
_entity.type
_entity.pdbx_description
1 polymer ?
#
loop_
_entity_poly.entity_id
_entity_poly.type
_entity_poly.pdbx_seq_one_letter_code
_entity_poly.pdbx_strand_id
1 'polypeptide(L)'
;MKKSVFLSIAFFTLLMISCNTTTNTVITEKIPTISYVKTFGGSGNDIMKKNEILSDGSTLLLSSSSSIDGDCVGNHGSSDICIIKLDNSNNILWRKMIGGSLDELSYDFATTSDGGCVVLGTTNSINGDISINKGKKDIVVVKL
;
A
#
# COMPACT_ATOMS: atom_id res chain seq x y z
N MET A 1 -80.38 -52.80 1.64
CA MET A 1 -79.46 -51.83 2.30
C MET A 1 -78.02 -52.29 2.10
N LYS A 2 -77.17 -51.40 1.55
CA LYS A 2 -75.69 -51.43 1.47
C LYS A 2 -75.05 -52.48 0.52
N LYS A 3 -74.51 -52.03 -0.63
CA LYS A 3 -73.09 -51.63 -0.93
C LYS A 3 -72.33 -52.86 -1.50
N SER A 4 -71.49 -52.80 -2.52
CA SER A 4 -70.69 -51.69 -3.07
C SER A 4 -70.08 -52.09 -4.43
N VAL A 5 -69.83 -51.05 -5.22
CA VAL A 5 -69.28 -51.00 -6.58
C VAL A 5 -67.74 -51.13 -6.58
N PHE A 6 -67.23 -51.67 -7.69
CA PHE A 6 -65.85 -51.65 -8.23
C PHE A 6 -64.97 -50.45 -7.85
N LEU A 7 -63.65 -50.62 -7.73
CA LEU A 7 -62.73 -49.62 -8.29
C LEU A 7 -61.33 -50.15 -8.64
N SER A 8 -60.91 -49.71 -9.82
CA SER A 8 -59.74 -50.07 -10.61
C SER A 8 -58.39 -49.67 -10.00
N ILE A 9 -57.39 -50.47 -10.35
CA ILE A 9 -55.96 -50.32 -10.13
C ILE A 9 -55.46 -48.97 -10.69
N ALA A 10 -54.73 -48.21 -9.87
CA ALA A 10 -53.89 -47.11 -10.32
C ALA A 10 -52.54 -47.18 -9.56
N PHE A 11 -51.50 -47.60 -10.27
CA PHE A 11 -50.13 -47.69 -9.80
C PHE A 11 -49.52 -46.29 -9.86
N PHE A 12 -49.51 -45.57 -8.74
CA PHE A 12 -48.93 -44.22 -8.65
C PHE A 12 -47.51 -44.34 -8.09
N THR A 13 -46.50 -44.44 -8.95
CA THR A 13 -45.10 -44.28 -8.55
C THR A 13 -44.90 -42.83 -8.12
N LEU A 14 -44.78 -42.62 -6.81
CA LEU A 14 -44.45 -41.32 -6.22
C LEU A 14 -42.99 -41.01 -6.54
N LEU A 15 -42.76 -40.24 -7.61
CA LEU A 15 -41.46 -39.68 -7.94
C LEU A 15 -41.14 -38.63 -6.86
N MET A 16 -40.27 -38.98 -5.92
CA MET A 16 -39.71 -38.04 -4.95
C MET A 16 -38.80 -37.08 -5.71
N ILE A 17 -39.36 -35.97 -6.20
CA ILE A 17 -38.57 -34.87 -6.72
C ILE A 17 -37.88 -34.26 -5.50
N SER A 18 -36.61 -34.61 -5.26
CA SER A 18 -35.79 -33.87 -4.31
C SER A 18 -35.58 -32.49 -4.90
N CYS A 19 -36.33 -31.51 -4.40
CA CYS A 19 -36.10 -30.12 -4.72
C CYS A 19 -34.80 -29.71 -4.04
N ASN A 20 -33.71 -29.71 -4.80
CA ASN A 20 -32.48 -29.05 -4.35
C ASN A 20 -32.78 -27.55 -4.37
N THR A 21 -33.20 -27.01 -3.23
CA THR A 21 -33.19 -25.57 -3.03
C THR A 21 -31.73 -25.16 -2.95
N THR A 22 -31.17 -24.74 -4.08
CA THR A 22 -29.93 -23.98 -4.08
C THR A 22 -30.20 -22.76 -3.21
N THR A 23 -29.71 -22.77 -1.98
CA THR A 23 -29.73 -21.59 -1.13
C THR A 23 -28.78 -20.61 -1.80
N ASN A 24 -29.35 -19.65 -2.52
CA ASN A 24 -28.60 -18.51 -3.00
C ASN A 24 -28.18 -17.73 -1.76
N THR A 25 -27.00 -18.03 -1.24
CA THR A 25 -26.33 -17.18 -0.26
C THR A 25 -26.08 -15.84 -0.94
N VAL A 26 -26.94 -14.87 -0.64
CA VAL A 26 -26.73 -13.47 -1.02
C VAL A 26 -25.55 -12.97 -0.18
N ILE A 27 -24.35 -13.10 -0.74
CA ILE A 27 -23.15 -12.45 -0.19
C ILE A 27 -23.37 -10.95 -0.35
N THR A 28 -23.76 -10.31 0.76
CA THR A 28 -23.81 -8.86 0.83
C THR A 28 -22.38 -8.42 1.14
N GLU A 29 -21.61 -8.05 0.13
CA GLU A 29 -20.26 -7.54 0.35
C GLU A 29 -20.34 -6.28 1.21
N LYS A 30 -19.73 -6.36 2.40
CA LYS A 30 -19.61 -5.20 3.28
C LYS A 30 -18.67 -4.21 2.61
N ILE A 31 -19.21 -3.11 2.09
CA ILE A 31 -18.42 -2.02 1.54
C ILE A 31 -17.54 -1.44 2.66
N PRO A 32 -16.21 -1.33 2.45
CA PRO A 32 -15.33 -0.72 3.44
C PRO A 32 -15.73 0.74 3.70
N THR A 33 -15.73 1.13 4.98
CA THR A 33 -15.89 2.52 5.39
C THR A 33 -14.53 3.10 5.73
N ILE A 34 -14.30 4.38 5.43
CA ILE A 34 -13.09 5.09 5.85
C ILE A 34 -13.09 5.18 7.38
N SER A 35 -12.11 4.55 8.03
CA SER A 35 -11.94 4.61 9.48
C SER A 35 -11.12 5.84 9.91
N TYR A 36 -10.16 6.27 9.10
CA TYR A 36 -9.30 7.42 9.36
C TYR A 36 -8.56 7.89 8.10
N VAL A 37 -8.11 9.16 8.10
CA VAL A 37 -7.30 9.78 7.03
C VAL A 37 -6.16 10.59 7.67
N LYS A 38 -4.93 10.38 7.21
CA LYS A 38 -3.74 11.18 7.57
C LYS A 38 -2.98 11.56 6.31
N THR A 39 -2.38 12.74 6.33
CA THR A 39 -1.49 13.25 5.28
C THR A 39 -0.07 13.32 5.82
N PHE A 40 0.91 13.07 4.95
CA PHE A 40 2.34 13.21 5.26
C PHE A 40 2.98 14.08 4.19
N GLY A 41 3.74 15.09 4.59
CA GLY A 41 4.34 16.07 3.67
C GLY A 41 4.62 17.40 4.33
N GLY A 42 4.67 18.47 3.53
CA GLY A 42 4.88 19.84 4.00
C GLY A 42 4.29 20.89 3.08
N SER A 43 4.88 22.07 3.08
CA SER A 43 4.46 23.22 2.26
C SER A 43 4.76 23.07 0.76
N GLY A 44 5.65 22.13 0.40
CA GLY A 44 6.05 21.84 -0.96
C GLY A 44 5.25 20.71 -1.62
N ASN A 45 5.76 20.23 -2.75
CA ASN A 45 5.22 19.04 -3.41
C ASN A 45 5.85 17.79 -2.82
N ASP A 46 5.01 16.85 -2.38
CA ASP A 46 5.41 15.56 -1.84
C ASP A 46 4.84 14.42 -2.69
N ILE A 47 5.70 13.75 -3.47
CA ILE A 47 5.29 12.74 -4.44
C ILE A 47 5.68 11.37 -3.91
N MET A 48 4.69 10.60 -3.45
CA MET A 48 4.87 9.20 -3.08
C MET A 48 5.33 8.36 -4.27
N LYS A 49 6.28 7.45 -4.03
CA LYS A 49 6.83 6.52 -5.03
C LYS A 49 6.53 5.07 -4.68
N LYS A 50 6.77 4.68 -3.42
CA LYS A 50 6.53 3.32 -2.95
C LYS A 50 6.20 3.28 -1.48
N ASN A 51 5.43 2.27 -1.07
CA ASN A 51 5.28 1.89 0.32
C ASN A 51 5.42 0.37 0.51
N GLU A 52 5.75 -0.05 1.72
CA GLU A 52 5.78 -1.46 2.13
C GLU A 52 5.35 -1.59 3.59
N ILE A 53 4.44 -2.54 3.88
CA ILE A 53 4.11 -2.94 5.26
C ILE A 53 5.08 -4.05 5.65
N LEU A 54 5.83 -3.83 6.71
CA LEU A 54 6.85 -4.75 7.21
C LEU A 54 6.23 -5.85 8.06
N SER A 55 7.03 -6.89 8.35
CA SER A 55 6.60 -8.04 9.16
C SER A 55 6.18 -7.70 10.60
N ASP A 56 6.66 -6.57 11.14
CA ASP A 56 6.26 -6.05 12.46
C ASP A 56 4.96 -5.20 12.41
N GLY A 57 4.39 -5.00 11.21
CA GLY A 57 3.22 -4.17 10.95
C GLY A 57 3.52 -2.69 10.71
N SER A 58 4.78 -2.25 10.87
CA SER A 58 5.19 -0.89 10.54
C SER A 58 5.15 -0.66 9.04
N THR A 59 5.04 0.60 8.61
CA THR A 59 4.99 0.96 7.18
C THR A 59 6.16 1.84 6.80
N LEU A 60 6.89 1.47 5.74
CA LEU A 60 7.85 2.35 5.09
C LEU A 60 7.20 3.09 3.93
N LEU A 61 7.44 4.39 3.84
CA LEU A 61 7.02 5.27 2.76
C LEU A 61 8.26 5.87 2.12
N LEU A 62 8.29 5.87 0.79
CA LEU A 62 9.33 6.51 -0.02
C LEU A 62 8.68 7.56 -0.92
N SER A 63 9.17 8.80 -0.84
CA SER A 63 8.70 9.93 -1.64
C SER A 63 9.86 10.78 -2.15
N SER A 64 9.54 11.67 -3.10
CA SER A 64 10.36 12.83 -3.45
C SER A 64 9.65 14.07 -2.93
N SER A 65 10.33 14.89 -2.15
CA SER A 65 9.73 16.03 -1.46
C SER A 65 10.51 17.31 -1.73
N SER A 66 9.80 18.36 -2.15
CA SER A 66 10.31 19.73 -2.23
C SER A 66 10.03 20.55 -0.96
N SER A 67 9.56 19.90 0.10
CA SER A 67 9.14 20.56 1.35
C SER A 67 10.34 20.83 2.25
N ILE A 68 10.35 21.99 2.92
CA ILE A 68 11.38 22.34 3.92
C ILE A 68 10.88 22.19 5.37
N ASP A 69 9.59 21.89 5.53
CA ASP A 69 8.85 21.81 6.78
C ASP A 69 7.96 20.55 6.84
N GLY A 70 7.14 20.45 7.90
CA GLY A 70 6.21 19.33 8.09
C GLY A 70 6.90 18.02 8.45
N ASP A 71 6.58 16.96 7.69
CA ASP A 71 7.08 15.60 7.93
C ASP A 71 8.32 15.25 7.10
N CYS A 72 8.67 16.04 6.08
CA CYS A 72 9.87 15.88 5.26
C CYS A 72 10.77 17.12 5.44
N VAL A 73 11.22 17.36 6.67
CA VAL A 73 12.03 18.53 7.04
C VAL A 73 13.48 18.36 6.61
N GLY A 74 14.07 19.42 6.07
CA GLY A 74 15.49 19.46 5.74
C GLY A 74 15.79 19.10 4.28
N ASN A 75 14.95 19.55 3.35
CA ASN A 75 15.32 19.60 1.95
C ASN A 75 16.45 20.62 1.73
N HIS A 76 17.48 20.24 0.97
CA HIS A 76 18.68 21.04 0.72
C HIS A 76 18.76 21.66 -0.69
N GLY A 77 17.77 21.40 -1.56
CA GLY A 77 17.75 21.74 -2.97
C GLY A 77 16.33 21.93 -3.53
N SER A 78 16.07 21.35 -4.70
CA SER A 78 14.75 21.46 -5.37
C SER A 78 13.78 20.37 -4.96
N SER A 79 14.28 19.15 -4.77
CA SER A 79 13.53 18.01 -4.26
C SER A 79 14.54 17.00 -3.73
N ASP A 80 14.29 16.46 -2.55
CA ASP A 80 15.12 15.45 -1.92
C ASP A 80 14.33 14.15 -1.78
N ILE A 81 15.05 13.03 -1.58
CA ILE A 81 14.41 11.75 -1.26
C ILE A 81 13.96 11.80 0.20
N CYS A 82 12.66 11.61 0.44
CA CYS A 82 12.10 11.51 1.79
C CYS A 82 11.69 10.07 2.08
N ILE A 83 12.14 9.53 3.21
CA ILE A 83 11.80 8.19 3.70
C ILE A 83 11.17 8.34 5.06
N ILE A 84 9.98 7.79 5.25
CA ILE A 84 9.25 7.84 6.52
C ILE A 84 8.93 6.41 6.96
N LYS A 85 9.26 6.06 8.21
CA LYS A 85 8.78 4.85 8.86
C LYS A 85 7.65 5.19 9.82
N LEU A 86 6.53 4.51 9.69
CA LEU A 86 5.34 4.66 10.53
C LEU A 86 5.15 3.44 11.43
N ASP A 87 4.62 3.65 12.63
CA ASP A 87 4.11 2.58 13.47
C ASP A 87 2.76 2.03 12.95
N ASN A 88 2.25 0.99 13.62
CA ASN A 88 0.99 0.33 13.25
C ASN A 88 -0.25 1.22 13.45
N SER A 89 -0.09 2.39 14.09
CA SER A 89 -1.10 3.44 14.26
C SER A 89 -0.89 4.63 13.31
N ASN A 90 0.00 4.48 12.32
CA ASN A 90 0.40 5.50 11.36
C ASN A 90 1.04 6.74 11.99
N ASN A 91 1.72 6.63 13.14
CA ASN A 91 2.56 7.70 13.69
C ASN A 91 4.00 7.55 13.20
N ILE A 92 4.68 8.69 12.99
CA ILE A 92 6.06 8.68 12.51
C ILE A 92 6.97 8.14 13.61
N LEU A 93 7.65 7.02 13.33
CA LEU A 93 8.74 6.50 14.14
C LEU A 93 10.05 7.23 13.82
N TRP A 94 10.34 7.39 12.54
CA TRP A 94 11.47 8.18 12.08
C TRP A 94 11.28 8.63 10.64
N ARG A 95 12.09 9.61 10.24
CA ARG A 95 12.15 10.15 8.88
C ARG A 95 13.60 10.46 8.48
N LYS A 96 13.90 10.35 7.18
CA LYS A 96 15.20 10.67 6.58
C LYS A 96 14.99 11.45 5.30
N MET A 97 15.70 12.57 5.18
CA MET A 97 15.92 13.28 3.92
C MET A 97 17.29 12.89 3.39
N ILE A 98 17.38 12.62 2.09
CA ILE A 98 18.64 12.34 1.40
C ILE A 98 18.70 13.19 0.15
N GLY A 99 19.69 14.06 0.07
CA GLY A 99 19.88 14.91 -1.10
C GLY A 99 21.05 15.88 -0.99
N GLY A 100 21.06 16.84 -1.89
CA GLY A 100 22.04 17.90 -1.98
C GLY A 100 21.41 19.20 -2.50
N SER A 101 22.23 20.07 -3.07
CA SER A 101 21.77 21.40 -3.49
C SER A 101 20.88 21.41 -4.73
N LEU A 102 20.70 20.27 -5.41
CA LEU A 102 19.95 20.14 -6.66
C LEU A 102 18.75 19.20 -6.50
N ASP A 103 18.48 18.34 -7.47
CA ASP A 103 17.26 17.52 -7.54
C ASP A 103 17.60 16.03 -7.40
N GLU A 104 16.99 15.42 -6.38
CA GLU A 104 17.01 14.00 -6.10
C GLU A 104 15.61 13.39 -6.20
N LEU A 105 15.48 12.43 -7.10
CA LEU A 105 14.23 11.71 -7.33
C LEU A 105 14.37 10.27 -6.84
N SER A 106 13.41 9.80 -6.05
CA SER A 106 13.29 8.41 -5.66
C SER A 106 12.45 7.62 -6.68
N TYR A 107 12.73 6.32 -6.78
CA TYR A 107 11.99 5.42 -7.67
C TYR A 107 11.50 4.16 -6.95
N ASP A 108 12.35 3.53 -6.15
CA ASP A 108 12.02 2.24 -5.53
C ASP A 108 12.88 2.01 -4.27
N PHE A 109 12.50 1.02 -3.45
CA PHE A 109 13.35 0.48 -2.40
C PHE A 109 13.15 -1.03 -2.21
N ALA A 110 14.12 -1.68 -1.59
CA ALA A 110 14.00 -3.05 -1.08
C ALA A 110 14.35 -3.08 0.41
N THR A 111 13.54 -3.76 1.22
CA THR A 111 13.84 -3.99 2.63
C THR A 111 14.99 -4.97 2.79
N THR A 112 15.80 -4.79 3.82
CA THR A 112 16.95 -5.65 4.11
C THR A 112 16.71 -6.49 5.37
N SER A 113 17.37 -7.65 5.47
CA SER A 113 17.17 -8.59 6.59
C SER A 113 17.64 -8.06 7.95
N ASP A 114 18.44 -7.00 7.95
CA ASP A 114 18.85 -6.25 9.15
C ASP A 114 17.79 -5.21 9.60
N GLY A 115 16.63 -5.17 8.94
CA GLY A 115 15.52 -4.25 9.27
C GLY A 115 15.63 -2.86 8.63
N GLY A 116 16.65 -2.65 7.78
CA GLY A 116 16.87 -1.44 7.00
C GLY A 116 16.22 -1.47 5.61
N CYS A 117 16.72 -0.62 4.71
CA CYS A 117 16.31 -0.63 3.30
C CYS A 117 17.40 -0.12 2.35
N VAL A 118 17.34 -0.56 1.10
CA VAL A 118 18.11 -0.01 -0.02
C VAL A 118 17.17 0.77 -0.92
N VAL A 119 17.42 2.06 -1.07
CA VAL A 119 16.64 2.98 -1.91
C VAL A 119 17.38 3.25 -3.22
N LEU A 120 16.63 3.29 -4.31
CA LEU A 120 17.09 3.60 -5.65
C LEU A 120 16.50 4.94 -6.09
N GLY A 121 17.36 5.78 -6.66
CA GLY A 121 17.01 7.12 -7.09
C GLY A 121 17.88 7.63 -8.23
N THR A 122 17.68 8.90 -8.57
CA THR A 122 18.64 9.68 -9.36
C THR A 122 18.99 10.97 -8.65
N THR A 123 20.19 11.48 -8.88
CA THR A 123 20.70 12.74 -8.33
C THR A 123 21.25 13.62 -9.44
N ASN A 124 21.05 14.93 -9.30
CA ASN A 124 21.79 15.95 -10.05
C ASN A 124 22.87 16.63 -9.19
N SER A 125 22.90 16.36 -7.88
CA SER A 125 23.77 17.01 -6.89
C SER A 125 25.19 16.44 -6.84
N ILE A 126 26.12 17.23 -6.29
CA ILE A 126 27.52 16.85 -6.00
C ILE A 126 27.92 17.16 -4.54
N ASN A 127 26.94 17.41 -3.68
CA ASN A 127 27.12 17.81 -2.29
C ASN A 127 25.97 17.29 -1.40
N GLY A 128 25.97 17.69 -0.12
CA GLY A 128 25.03 17.18 0.87
C GLY A 128 25.35 15.72 1.20
N ASP A 129 24.33 14.87 1.14
CA ASP A 129 24.49 13.42 1.26
C ASP A 129 25.06 12.78 -0.02
N ILE A 130 25.05 13.51 -1.13
CA ILE A 130 25.58 13.07 -2.43
C ILE A 130 27.05 13.48 -2.55
N SER A 131 27.96 12.51 -2.51
CA SER A 131 29.40 12.78 -2.55
C SER A 131 29.97 12.89 -3.97
N ILE A 132 29.39 12.18 -4.94
CA ILE A 132 29.88 12.14 -6.33
C ILE A 132 28.70 12.02 -7.29
N ASN A 133 28.65 12.90 -8.28
CA ASN A 133 27.87 12.75 -9.51
C ASN A 133 28.85 12.78 -10.69
N LYS A 134 28.66 11.85 -11.63
CA LYS A 134 29.56 11.54 -12.75
C LYS A 134 29.12 12.24 -14.05
N GLY A 135 28.22 13.21 -13.99
CA GLY A 135 27.76 13.96 -15.15
C GLY A 135 26.60 14.90 -14.85
N LYS A 136 25.44 14.62 -15.44
CA LYS A 136 24.21 15.41 -15.25
C LYS A 136 23.32 14.75 -14.21
N LYS A 137 22.54 13.76 -14.64
CA LYS A 137 21.66 12.96 -13.79
C LYS A 137 22.24 11.56 -13.71
N ASP A 138 22.64 11.14 -12.52
CA ASP A 138 23.18 9.81 -12.26
C ASP A 138 22.30 9.04 -11.28
N ILE A 139 22.48 7.72 -11.27
CA ILE A 139 21.79 6.83 -10.34
C ILE A 139 22.40 6.99 -8.95
N VAL A 140 21.56 7.10 -7.94
CA VAL A 140 21.96 7.01 -6.53
C VAL A 140 21.36 5.76 -5.90
N VAL A 141 22.17 5.08 -5.09
CA VAL A 141 21.76 3.96 -4.25
C VAL A 141 22.08 4.32 -2.82
N VAL A 142 21.09 4.24 -1.94
CA VAL A 142 21.23 4.59 -0.52
C VAL A 142 20.83 3.40 0.32
N LYS A 143 21.70 2.93 1.22
CA LYS A 143 21.35 1.92 2.22
C LYS A 143 21.16 2.62 3.57
N LEU A 144 20.00 2.38 4.19
CA LEU A 144 19.68 2.73 5.57
C LEU A 144 19.67 1.48 6.44
#